data_AF-A0A1V4ELF6-F1
#
_entry.id   AF-A0A1V4ELF6-F1
#
_cell.length_a   1.000
_cell.length_b   1.000
_cell.length_c   1.000
_cell.angle_alpha   90.00
_cell.angle_beta   90.00
_cell.angle_gamma   90.00
#
_symmetry.space_group_name_H-M   'P 1'
#
loop_
_entity.id
_entity.type
_entity.pdbx_description
1 polymer ?
#
loop_
_entity_poly.entity_id
_entity_poly.type
_entity_poly.pdbx_seq_one_letter_code
_entity_poly.pdbx_strand_id
1 'polypeptide(L)' 'MRPDDEHVGRAAGVACGLAGTADVVDAIVVATAVRYQAPVVTSDPEDLKHLADSLGVKLRLFTV' A
#
# COMPACT_ATOMS: atom_id res chain seq x y z
N MET A 1 -6.09 -9.45 -9.01
CA MET A 1 -4.87 -8.60 -9.00
C MET A 1 -4.91 -7.72 -10.24
N ARG A 2 -4.79 -6.40 -10.10
CA ARG A 2 -4.61 -5.50 -11.27
C ARG A 2 -3.10 -5.45 -11.58
N PRO A 3 -2.71 -5.35 -12.87
CA PRO A 3 -1.32 -5.09 -13.20
C PRO A 3 -0.91 -3.72 -12.65
N ASP A 4 0.31 -3.64 -12.11
CA ASP A 4 0.98 -2.40 -11.80
C ASP A 4 1.52 -1.73 -13.08
N ASP A 5 1.90 -0.46 -12.95
CA ASP A 5 2.58 0.33 -13.97
C ASP A 5 3.70 1.15 -13.32
N GLU A 6 4.48 1.88 -14.11
CA GLU A 6 5.58 2.70 -13.62
C GLU A 6 5.15 3.66 -12.49
N HIS A 7 3.94 4.23 -12.58
CA HIS A 7 3.44 5.13 -11.55
C HIS A 7 3.19 4.41 -10.22
N VAL A 8 2.58 3.23 -10.26
CA VAL A 8 2.36 2.40 -9.06
C VAL A 8 3.69 1.90 -8.51
N GLY A 9 4.59 1.41 -9.37
CA GLY A 9 5.91 0.92 -8.96
C GLY A 9 6.75 2.01 -8.28
N ARG A 10 6.76 3.23 -8.83
CA ARG A 10 7.44 4.37 -8.21
C ARG A 10 6.81 4.74 -6.86
N ALA A 11 5.48 4.79 -6.78
CA ALA A 11 4.78 5.09 -5.53
C ALA A 11 5.07 4.04 -4.45
N ALA A 12 5.10 2.76 -4.82
CA ALA A 12 5.47 1.67 -3.93
C ALA A 12 6.92 1.80 -3.42
N GLY A 13 7.87 2.12 -4.31
CA GLY A 13 9.26 2.35 -3.92
C GLY A 13 9.43 3.50 -2.93
N VAL A 14 8.70 4.61 -3.12
CA VAL A 14 8.67 5.73 -2.17
C VAL A 14 8.07 5.31 -0.83
N ALA A 15 6.97 4.55 -0.85
CA ALA A 15 6.32 4.05 0.36
C ALA A 15 7.27 3.18 1.18
N CYS A 16 7.96 2.23 0.54
CA CYS A 16 8.98 1.41 1.16
C CYS A 16 10.10 2.25 1.78
N GLY A 17 10.61 3.23 1.04
CA GLY A 17 11.68 4.12 1.52
C GLY A 17 11.27 4.95 2.74
N LEU A 18 10.04 5.46 2.78
CA LEU A 18 9.52 6.25 3.91
C LEU A 18 9.21 5.36 5.13
N ALA A 19 8.64 4.18 4.90
CA ALA A 19 8.31 3.23 5.95
C ALA A 19 9.51 2.43 6.45
N GLY A 20 10.68 2.52 5.80
CA GLY A 20 11.87 1.75 6.17
C GLY A 20 11.69 0.23 6.00
N THR A 21 10.83 -0.21 5.07
CA THR A 21 10.59 -1.62 4.75
C THR A 21 11.01 -1.95 3.33
N ALA A 22 11.23 -3.24 3.05
CA ALA A 22 11.49 -3.77 1.72
C ALA A 22 10.30 -4.56 1.14
N ASP A 23 9.15 -4.56 1.83
CA ASP A 23 7.95 -5.24 1.34
C ASP A 23 7.28 -4.47 0.20
N VAL A 24 7.79 -4.70 -1.01
CA VAL A 24 7.29 -4.01 -2.20
C VAL A 24 5.90 -4.50 -2.61
N VAL A 25 5.51 -5.73 -2.26
CA VAL A 25 4.22 -6.29 -2.65
C VAL A 25 3.11 -5.58 -1.88
N ASP A 26 3.28 -5.43 -0.58
CA ASP A 26 2.34 -4.68 0.25
C ASP A 26 2.32 -3.19 -0.13
N ALA A 27 3.48 -2.61 -0.44
CA ALA A 27 3.54 -1.23 -0.94
C ALA A 27 2.78 -1.05 -2.27
N ILE A 28 2.84 -2.03 -3.19
CA ILE A 28 2.04 -2.01 -4.43
C ILE A 28 0.54 -2.11 -4.12
N VAL A 29 0.14 -2.94 -3.15
CA VAL A 29 -1.26 -3.04 -2.71
C VAL A 29 -1.75 -1.68 -2.18
N VAL A 30 -0.97 -1.04 -1.31
CA VAL A 30 -1.27 0.30 -0.77
C VAL A 30 -1.36 1.34 -1.88
N ALA A 31 -0.34 1.43 -2.75
CA ALA A 31 -0.31 2.40 -3.84
C ALA A 31 -1.49 2.22 -4.81
N THR A 32 -1.83 0.98 -5.13
CA THR A 32 -2.99 0.66 -5.97
C THR A 32 -4.30 1.06 -5.27
N ALA A 33 -4.47 0.69 -4.00
CA ALA A 33 -5.67 1.02 -3.24
C ALA A 33 -5.90 2.54 -3.12
N VAL A 34 -4.82 3.30 -2.89
CA VAL A 34 -4.87 4.77 -2.85
C VAL A 34 -5.27 5.35 -4.21
N ARG A 35 -4.61 4.92 -5.29
CA ARG A 35 -4.88 5.42 -6.66
C ARG A 35 -6.33 5.23 -7.09
N TYR A 36 -6.90 4.07 -6.76
CA TYR A 36 -8.27 3.73 -7.18
C TYR A 36 -9.31 4.00 -6.08
N GLN A 37 -8.91 4.55 -4.93
CA GLN A 37 -9.75 4.67 -3.75
C GLN A 37 -10.48 3.35 -3.45
N ALA A 38 -9.77 2.23 -3.48
CA ALA A 38 -10.34 0.91 -3.29
C ALA A 38 -10.16 0.43 -1.84
N PRO A 39 -11.12 -0.32 -1.28
CA PRO A 39 -10.90 -1.03 -0.02
C PRO A 39 -9.95 -2.21 -0.21
N VAL A 40 -9.22 -2.57 0.84
CA VAL A 40 -8.36 -3.76 0.89
C VAL A 40 -8.87 -4.71 1.97
N VAL A 41 -8.96 -5.98 1.62
CA VAL A 41 -9.25 -7.06 2.56
C VAL A 41 -7.94 -7.77 2.86
N THR A 42 -7.56 -7.89 4.13
CA THR A 42 -6.29 -8.51 4.55
C THR A 42 -6.43 -9.20 5.89
N SER A 43 -5.72 -10.30 6.11
CA SER A 43 -5.59 -10.93 7.43
C SER A 43 -4.61 -10.19 8.34
N ASP A 44 -3.72 -9.37 7.76
CA ASP A 44 -2.78 -8.54 8.49
C ASP A 44 -2.96 -7.06 8.12
N PRO A 45 -3.77 -6.31 8.90
CA PRO A 45 -4.00 -4.90 8.65
C PRO A 45 -2.86 -4.00 9.13
N GLU A 46 -1.98 -4.48 10.02
CA GLU A 46 -0.98 -3.63 10.67
C GLU A 46 0.16 -3.29 9.69
N ASP A 47 0.58 -4.24 8.87
CA ASP A 47 1.59 -4.03 7.82
C ASP A 47 1.14 -2.97 6.80
N LEU A 48 -0.12 -3.05 6.35
CA LEU A 48 -0.68 -2.08 5.40
C LEU A 48 -0.91 -0.70 6.03
N LYS A 49 -1.26 -0.63 7.33
CA LYS A 49 -1.38 0.64 8.06
C LYS A 49 -0.03 1.33 8.19
N HIS A 50 1.01 0.60 8.56
CA HIS A 50 2.36 1.15 8.71
C HIS A 50 2.84 1.84 7.42
N LEU A 51 2.62 1.21 6.26
CA LEU A 51 2.90 1.80 4.95
C LEU A 51 2.03 3.04 4.65
N ALA A 52 0.74 2.98 4.94
CA ALA A 52 -0.19 4.09 4.70
C ALA A 52 0.11 5.31 5.59
N ASP A 53 0.40 5.07 6.86
CA ASP A 53 0.75 6.12 7.83
C ASP A 53 2.05 6.82 7.43
N SER A 54 3.05 6.07 6.96
CA SER A 54 4.32 6.61 6.43
C SER A 54 4.13 7.49 5.19
N LEU A 55 3.07 7.25 4.41
CA LEU A 55 2.67 8.07 3.26
C LEU A 55 1.72 9.22 3.65
N GLY A 56 1.21 9.25 4.89
CA GLY A 56 0.19 10.21 5.33
C GLY A 56 -1.18 10.01 4.66
N VAL A 57 -1.50 8.79 4.21
CA VAL A 57 -2.75 8.46 3.52
C VAL A 57 -3.63 7.55 4.37
N LYS A 58 -4.95 7.59 4.12
CA LYS A 58 -5.90 6.68 4.78
C LYS A 58 -6.31 5.55 3.85
N LEU A 59 -6.25 4.32 4.36
CA LEU A 59 -6.79 3.13 3.69
C LEU A 59 -8.12 2.72 4.31
N ARG A 60 -9.03 2.21 3.46
CA ARG A 60 -10.21 1.48 3.92
C ARG A 60 -9.85 0.00 4.01
N LEU A 61 -9.58 -0.48 5.22
CA LEU A 61 -9.19 -1.86 5.49
C LEU A 61 -10.36 -2.67 6.06
N PHE A 62 -10.49 -3.91 5.62
CA PHE A 62 -11.35 -4.92 6.21
C PHE A 62 -10.50 -6.13 6.61
N THR A 63 -10.59 -6.52 7.87
CA THR A 63 -9.84 -7.68 8.39
C THR A 63 -10.66 -8.95 8.24
N VAL A 64 -9.98 -10.06 7.90
CA VAL A 64 -10.56 -11.41 7.80
C VAL A 64 -9.79 -12.43 8.63
#